data_AF-A0AA37PPR0-F1
#
_entry.id   AF-A0AA37PPR0-F1
#
_cell.length_a   1.000
_cell.length_b   1.000
_cell.length_c   1.000
_cell.angle_alpha   90.00
_cell.angle_beta   90.00
_cell.angle_gamma   90.00
#
_symmetry.space_group_name_H-M   'P 1'
#
loop_
_entity.id
_entity.type
_entity.pdbx_description
1 polymer ?
#
loop_
_entity_poly.entity_id
_entity_poly.type
_entity_poly.pdbx_seq_one_letter_code
_entity_poly.pdbx_strand_id
1 'polypeptide(L)'
;MIVDDYQLVAPRHSNPPIHQLLPWLRTDSLERGLHFVIARQAEGLMTAQNSDPLLRQLNADRAPAVLLSADKFEGGVGEVKFERFGIPGRGRYVETTFGRTERIQAAWSNIRDNDTTEFEND
;
A
#
# COMPACT_ATOMS: atom_id res chain seq x y z
N MET A 1 -3.63 5.35 10.06
CA MET A 1 -2.85 6.27 9.21
C MET A 1 -2.98 5.83 7.76
N ILE A 2 -3.28 6.77 6.87
CA ILE A 2 -3.42 6.53 5.44
C ILE A 2 -2.33 7.35 4.75
N VAL A 3 -1.60 6.73 3.82
CA VAL A 3 -0.56 7.39 3.04
C VAL A 3 -0.80 7.07 1.58
N ASP A 4 -1.05 8.10 0.80
CA ASP A 4 -1.13 8.00 -0.65
C ASP A 4 0.17 8.43 -1.30
N ASP A 5 0.39 8.00 -2.54
CA ASP A 5 1.61 8.26 -3.31
C ASP A 5 2.89 8.02 -2.51
N TYR A 6 2.93 6.88 -1.81
CA TYR A 6 4.02 6.55 -0.87
C TYR A 6 5.41 6.65 -1.47
N GLN A 7 5.56 6.40 -2.78
CA GLN A 7 6.83 6.57 -3.50
C GLN A 7 7.38 8.01 -3.47
N LEU A 8 6.51 9.01 -3.35
CA LEU A 8 6.87 10.42 -3.22
C LEU A 8 7.19 10.79 -1.77
N VAL A 9 6.50 10.15 -0.81
CA VAL A 9 6.72 10.32 0.63
C VAL A 9 8.02 9.65 1.08
N ALA A 10 8.33 8.47 0.53
CA ALA A 10 9.51 7.68 0.81
C ALA A 10 10.30 7.40 -0.49
N PRO A 11 10.98 8.42 -1.06
CA PRO A 11 11.84 8.22 -2.22
C PRO A 11 12.94 7.21 -1.94
N ARG A 12 13.45 6.58 -3.00
CA ARG A 12 14.57 5.62 -2.88
C ARG A 12 15.77 6.26 -2.18
N HIS A 13 16.43 5.48 -1.33
CA HIS A 13 17.63 5.87 -0.58
C HIS A 13 17.43 7.09 0.34
N SER A 14 16.19 7.39 0.72
CA SER A 14 15.87 8.42 1.70
C SER A 14 15.55 7.83 3.08
N ASN A 15 15.57 8.67 4.12
CA ASN A 15 15.08 8.33 5.45
C ASN A 15 13.94 9.27 5.86
N PRO A 16 12.74 9.10 5.28
CA PRO A 16 11.59 9.96 5.54
C PRO A 16 11.13 9.86 6.99
N PRO A 17 10.49 10.92 7.54
CA PRO A 17 9.97 10.92 8.91
C PRO A 17 9.03 9.75 9.23
N ILE A 18 8.29 9.24 8.24
CA ILE A 18 7.39 8.08 8.40
C ILE A 18 8.10 6.82 8.93
N HIS A 19 9.40 6.67 8.68
CA HIS A 19 10.19 5.55 9.21
C HIS A 19 10.33 5.59 10.74
N GLN A 20 10.09 6.72 11.39
CA GLN A 20 10.11 6.81 12.86
C GLN A 20 9.00 5.98 13.51
N LEU A 21 7.99 5.56 12.76
CA LEU A 21 6.89 4.71 13.23
C LEU A 21 7.26 3.22 13.27
N LEU A 22 8.39 2.82 12.68
CA LEU A 22 8.82 1.42 12.61
C LEU A 22 8.90 0.70 13.96
N PRO A 23 9.43 1.31 15.04
CA PRO A 23 9.47 0.64 16.34
C PRO A 23 8.08 0.28 16.86
N TRP A 24 7.10 1.17 16.66
CA TRP A 24 5.72 0.92 17.07
C TRP A 24 5.05 -0.14 16.19
N LEU A 25 5.32 -0.14 14.88
CA LEU A 25 4.79 -1.14 13.97
C LEU A 25 5.24 -2.56 14.35
N ARG A 26 6.53 -2.70 14.73
CA ARG A 26 7.17 -3.99 15.04
C ARG A 26 6.73 -4.61 16.36
N THR A 27 6.49 -3.80 17.39
CA THR A 27 6.35 -4.32 18.76
C THR A 27 4.92 -4.22 19.29
N ASP A 28 4.25 -3.08 19.09
CA ASP A 28 3.04 -2.74 19.86
C ASP A 28 1.87 -2.28 18.98
N SER A 29 1.90 -2.56 17.67
CA SER A 29 0.91 -2.01 16.72
C SER A 29 -0.52 -2.38 17.10
N LEU A 30 -0.76 -3.64 17.48
CA LEU A 30 -2.06 -4.12 17.93
C LEU A 30 -2.48 -3.52 19.28
N GLU A 31 -1.57 -3.50 20.26
CA GLU A 31 -1.86 -2.99 21.61
C GLU A 31 -2.18 -1.50 21.61
N ARG A 32 -1.58 -0.75 20.67
CA ARG A 32 -1.80 0.69 20.49
C ARG A 32 -2.97 1.01 19.55
N GLY A 33 -3.60 0.01 18.94
CA GLY A 33 -4.67 0.22 17.95
C GLY A 33 -4.20 0.95 16.69
N LEU A 34 -2.94 0.74 16.28
CA LEU A 34 -2.37 1.39 15.11
C LEU A 34 -2.71 0.61 13.84
N HIS A 35 -3.40 1.27 12.91
CA HIS A 35 -3.71 0.73 11.59
C HIS A 35 -3.03 1.56 10.50
N PHE A 36 -2.51 0.89 9.47
CA PHE A 36 -1.81 1.53 8.35
C PHE A 36 -2.41 1.10 7.03
N VAL A 37 -2.64 2.06 6.15
CA VAL A 37 -3.00 1.83 4.75
C VAL A 37 -2.05 2.65 3.90
N ILE A 38 -1.35 1.97 2.99
CA ILE A 38 -0.37 2.60 2.11
C ILE A 38 -0.78 2.32 0.67
N ALA A 39 -1.00 3.38 -0.10
CA ALA A 39 -1.14 3.33 -1.54
C ALA A 39 0.18 3.76 -2.19
N ARG A 40 0.59 3.01 -3.21
CA ARG A 40 1.81 3.27 -3.96
C ARG A 40 1.62 2.88 -5.42
N GLN A 41 2.31 3.57 -6.31
CA GLN A 41 2.42 3.12 -7.70
C GLN A 41 3.13 1.76 -7.76
N ALA A 42 2.73 0.89 -8.70
CA ALA A 42 3.34 -0.43 -8.83
C ALA A 42 4.82 -0.37 -9.23
N GLU A 43 5.19 0.63 -10.04
CA GLU A 43 6.53 0.79 -10.59
C GLU A 43 7.63 0.68 -9.52
N GLY A 44 8.62 -0.17 -9.80
CA GLY A 44 9.77 -0.37 -8.94
C GLY A 44 9.46 -1.01 -7.59
N LEU A 45 8.29 -1.66 -7.41
CA LEU A 45 7.91 -2.35 -6.17
C LEU A 45 9.00 -3.30 -5.70
N MET A 46 9.49 -4.16 -6.61
CA MET A 46 10.47 -5.19 -6.26
C MET A 46 11.73 -4.59 -5.61
N THR A 47 12.24 -3.47 -6.13
CA THR A 47 13.39 -2.81 -5.49
C THR A 47 12.99 -2.12 -4.19
N ALA A 48 11.83 -1.46 -4.16
CA ALA A 48 11.35 -0.76 -2.97
C ALA A 48 11.13 -1.72 -1.79
N GLN A 49 10.59 -2.92 -2.04
CA GLN A 49 10.46 -3.98 -1.05
C GLN A 49 11.80 -4.46 -0.47
N ASN A 50 12.93 -4.20 -1.15
CA ASN A 50 14.26 -4.57 -0.65
C ASN A 50 14.94 -3.43 0.12
N SER A 51 14.69 -2.17 -0.26
CA SER A 51 15.36 -1.01 0.32
C SER A 51 14.55 -0.28 1.39
N ASP A 52 13.21 -0.31 1.30
CA ASP A 52 12.33 0.41 2.21
C ASP A 52 12.01 -0.43 3.46
N PRO A 53 12.38 0.03 4.67
CA PRO A 53 12.19 -0.75 5.89
C PRO A 53 10.72 -0.92 6.29
N LEU A 54 9.83 -0.01 5.90
CA LEU A 54 8.39 -0.08 6.17
C LEU A 54 7.72 -1.10 5.25
N LEU A 55 8.01 -1.06 3.95
CA LEU A 55 7.51 -2.07 3.00
C LEU A 55 8.03 -3.47 3.33
N ARG A 56 9.30 -3.57 3.77
CA ARG A 56 9.86 -4.83 4.28
C ARG A 56 9.11 -5.34 5.49
N GLN A 57 8.79 -4.46 6.43
CA GLN A 57 8.05 -4.84 7.63
C GLN A 57 6.64 -5.33 7.29
N LEU A 58 5.90 -4.61 6.45
CA LEU A 58 4.57 -5.02 6.02
C LEU A 58 4.56 -6.37 5.29
N ASN A 59 5.59 -6.65 4.48
CA ASN A 59 5.74 -7.94 3.83
C ASN A 59 6.05 -9.06 4.85
N ALA A 60 6.95 -8.80 5.80
CA ALA A 60 7.25 -9.73 6.89
C ALA A 60 6.02 -10.04 7.76
N ASP A 61 5.20 -9.03 8.05
CA ASP A 61 3.95 -9.14 8.81
C ASP A 61 2.81 -9.76 7.99
N ARG A 62 3.07 -10.14 6.73
CA ARG A 62 2.07 -10.77 5.84
C ARG A 62 0.82 -9.89 5.66
N ALA A 63 1.00 -8.57 5.69
CA ALA A 63 -0.09 -7.60 5.60
C ALA A 63 -0.91 -7.85 4.32
N PRO A 64 -2.26 -7.82 4.42
CA PRO A 64 -3.11 -7.97 3.25
C PRO A 64 -2.87 -6.84 2.27
N ALA A 65 -2.92 -7.16 0.97
CA ALA A 65 -2.62 -6.21 -0.09
C ALA A 65 -3.62 -6.32 -1.23
N VAL A 66 -3.84 -5.20 -1.91
CA VAL A 66 -4.59 -5.16 -3.17
C VAL A 66 -3.62 -4.83 -4.29
N LEU A 67 -3.48 -5.76 -5.23
CA LEU A 67 -2.68 -5.58 -6.43
C LEU A 67 -3.61 -5.11 -7.55
N LEU A 68 -3.57 -3.81 -7.85
CA LEU A 68 -4.28 -3.23 -8.99
C LEU A 68 -3.54 -3.52 -10.30
N SER A 69 -4.03 -2.96 -11.41
CA SER A 69 -3.48 -3.20 -12.75
C SER A 69 -2.03 -2.73 -12.86
N ALA A 70 -1.11 -3.66 -13.15
CA ALA A 70 0.29 -3.34 -13.42
C ALA A 70 0.98 -4.47 -14.20
N ASP A 71 2.24 -4.25 -14.60
CA ASP A 71 3.03 -5.28 -15.28
C ASP A 71 3.56 -6.33 -14.29
N LYS A 72 3.54 -7.60 -14.69
CA LYS A 72 4.06 -8.73 -13.89
C LYS A 72 5.55 -8.59 -13.51
N PHE A 73 6.30 -7.80 -14.27
CA PHE A 73 7.74 -7.57 -14.03
C PHE A 73 8.00 -6.55 -12.91
N GLU A 74 6.99 -5.80 -12.47
CA GLU A 74 7.12 -4.88 -11.34
C GLU A 74 7.23 -5.60 -9.98
N GLY A 75 6.85 -6.87 -9.93
CA GLY A 75 6.92 -7.72 -8.75
C GLY A 75 5.55 -8.21 -8.30
N GLY A 76 5.37 -8.31 -6.97
CA GLY A 76 4.17 -8.87 -6.37
C GLY A 76 4.18 -8.82 -4.84
N VAL A 77 3.19 -9.47 -4.23
CA VAL A 77 3.08 -9.66 -2.79
C VAL A 77 2.93 -11.14 -2.51
N GLY A 78 3.80 -11.70 -1.66
CA GLY A 78 3.94 -13.15 -1.53
C GLY A 78 4.28 -13.79 -2.88
N GLU A 79 3.55 -14.86 -3.23
CA GLU A 79 3.72 -15.56 -4.50
C GLU A 79 2.90 -14.94 -5.65
N VAL A 80 2.07 -13.94 -5.35
CA VAL A 80 1.13 -13.36 -6.30
C VAL A 80 1.77 -12.17 -7.01
N LYS A 81 1.95 -12.31 -8.33
CA LYS A 81 2.46 -11.24 -9.20
C LYS A 81 1.34 -10.30 -9.66
N PHE A 82 1.74 -9.11 -10.11
CA PHE A 82 0.84 -8.19 -10.81
C PHE A 82 0.29 -8.79 -12.11
N GLU A 83 -0.89 -8.29 -12.49
CA GLU A 83 -1.63 -8.64 -13.70
C GLU A 83 -2.16 -7.35 -14.33
N ARG A 84 -2.18 -7.28 -15.66
CA ARG A 84 -2.79 -6.17 -16.39
C ARG A 84 -4.29 -6.42 -16.51
N PHE A 85 -5.10 -5.68 -15.74
CA PHE A 85 -6.54 -5.88 -15.73
C PHE A 85 -7.30 -5.06 -16.78
N GLY A 86 -6.73 -3.95 -17.26
CA GLY A 86 -7.31 -3.11 -18.31
C GLY A 86 -8.57 -2.31 -17.92
N ILE A 87 -9.02 -2.43 -16.66
CA ILE A 87 -10.20 -1.72 -16.13
C ILE A 87 -9.82 -1.08 -14.80
N PRO A 88 -10.08 0.24 -14.59
CA PRO A 88 -9.84 0.89 -13.30
C PRO A 88 -10.57 0.21 -12.13
N GLY A 89 -9.92 0.16 -10.98
CA GLY A 89 -10.46 -0.48 -9.77
C GLY A 89 -10.48 -2.00 -9.79
N ARG A 90 -10.20 -2.67 -10.93
CA ARG A 90 -10.01 -4.12 -10.97
C ARG A 90 -8.66 -4.49 -10.38
N GLY A 91 -8.67 -5.48 -9.51
CA GLY A 91 -7.47 -5.92 -8.81
C GLY A 91 -7.54 -7.35 -8.29
N ARG A 92 -6.49 -7.73 -7.58
CA ARG A 92 -6.41 -8.98 -6.83
C ARG A 92 -6.17 -8.67 -5.36
N TYR A 93 -7.09 -9.10 -4.50
CA TYR A 93 -6.90 -9.10 -3.07
C TYR A 93 -6.04 -10.30 -2.68
N VAL A 94 -4.98 -10.05 -1.92
CA VAL A 94 -4.00 -11.05 -1.50
C VAL A 94 -3.87 -10.97 0.02
N GLU A 95 -4.18 -12.09 0.67
CA GLU A 95 -4.04 -12.24 2.11
C GLU A 95 -3.20 -13.48 2.38
N THR A 96 -1.90 -13.25 2.55
CA THR A 96 -0.92 -14.34 2.58
C THR A 96 -1.07 -15.21 3.82
N THR A 97 -1.48 -14.66 4.97
CA THR A 97 -1.70 -15.41 6.23
C THR A 97 -2.69 -16.55 6.08
N PHE A 98 -3.80 -16.34 5.34
CA PHE A 98 -4.82 -17.37 5.11
C PHE A 98 -4.76 -17.98 3.70
N GLY A 99 -3.74 -17.64 2.91
CA GLY A 99 -3.59 -18.12 1.54
C GLY A 99 -4.71 -17.67 0.59
N ARG A 100 -5.43 -16.59 0.91
CA ARG A 100 -6.55 -16.12 0.08
C ARG A 100 -6.04 -15.23 -1.03
N THR A 101 -6.50 -15.51 -2.23
CA THR A 101 -6.18 -14.74 -3.43
C THR A 101 -7.42 -14.64 -4.30
N GLU A 102 -8.04 -13.46 -4.33
CA GLU A 102 -9.33 -13.26 -4.98
C GLU A 102 -9.28 -12.09 -5.96
N ARG A 103 -9.98 -12.22 -7.09
CA ARG A 103 -10.15 -11.10 -8.03
C ARG A 103 -11.29 -10.22 -7.51
N ILE A 104 -11.01 -8.94 -7.33
CA ILE A 104 -11.96 -7.98 -6.75
C ILE A 104 -12.19 -6.79 -7.69
N GLN A 105 -13.28 -6.07 -7.48
CA GLN A 105 -13.55 -4.78 -8.12
C GLN A 105 -13.77 -3.76 -7.00
N ALA A 106 -12.92 -2.74 -6.93
CA ALA A 106 -13.09 -1.64 -5.99
C ALA A 106 -14.37 -0.86 -6.34
N ALA A 107 -15.11 -0.48 -5.30
CA ALA A 107 -16.22 0.45 -5.44
C ALA A 107 -15.69 1.84 -5.80
N TRP A 108 -16.43 2.56 -6.62
CA TRP A 108 -16.13 3.95 -6.95
C TRP A 108 -16.88 4.87 -5.98
N SER A 109 -16.16 5.76 -5.31
CA SER A 109 -16.70 6.66 -4.29
C SER A 109 -17.18 8.01 -4.83
N ASN A 110 -16.96 8.32 -6.12
CA ASN A 110 -17.24 9.61 -6.74
C ASN A 110 -16.59 10.83 -6.02
N ILE A 111 -15.52 10.61 -5.27
CA ILE A 111 -14.74 11.70 -4.66
C ILE A 111 -13.87 12.35 -5.74
N ARG A 112 -13.89 13.68 -5.81
CA ARG A 112 -13.02 14.49 -6.67
C ARG A 112 -12.22 15.43 -5.77
N ASP A 113 -10.91 15.57 -6.04
CA ASP A 113 -10.01 16.37 -5.20
C ASP A 113 -10.43 17.86 -5.10
N ASN A 114 -11.22 18.35 -6.05
CA ASN A 114 -11.74 19.73 -6.06
C ASN A 114 -12.93 19.96 -5.12
N ASP A 115 -13.56 18.92 -4.58
CA ASP A 115 -14.76 19.05 -3.73
C ASP A 115 -14.40 19.26 -2.25
N THR A 116 -13.10 19.26 -1.89
CA THR A 116 -12.60 19.30 -0.51
C THR A 116 -12.12 20.68 -0.01
N THR A 117 -12.39 21.78 -0.73
CA THR A 117 -11.88 23.13 -0.37
C THR A 117 -12.88 24.09 0.30
N GLU A 118 -14.03 23.61 0.75
CA GLU A 118 -14.95 24.41 1.57
C GLU A 118 -14.81 24.06 3.06
N PHE A 119 -13.66 24.40 3.65
CA PHE A 119 -13.64 24.68 5.09
C PHE A 119 -14.00 26.15 5.24
N GLU A 120 -15.30 26.44 5.41
CA GLU A 120 -15.79 27.74 5.85
C GLU A 120 -15.05 28.14 7.13
N ASN A 121 -14.22 29.18 7.04
CA ASN A 121 -13.69 29.87 8.20
C ASN A 121 -14.78 30.82 8.69
N ASP A 122 -15.56 30.38 9.68
CA ASP A 122 -16.32 31.24 10.59
C ASP A 122 -15.50 31.56 11.85
#